data_AF-A0A6J7W828-F1
#
_entry.id   AF-A0A6J7W828-F1
#
_cell.length_a   1.000
_cell.length_b   1.000
_cell.length_c   1.000
_cell.angle_alpha   90.00
_cell.angle_beta   90.00
_cell.angle_gamma   90.00
#
_symmetry.space_group_name_H-M   'P 1'
#
loop_
_entity.id
_entity.type
_entity.pdbx_description
1 polymer ?
#
loop_
_entity_poly.entity_id
_entity_poly.type
_entity_poly.pdbx_seq_one_letter_code
_entity_poly.pdbx_strand_id
1 'polypeptide(L)' 'MLGIRMREGLEISALSSAQIDRLANYAENAYLEITDNRVVLTPTGRLIADRIVREITI' A
#
# COMPACT_ATOMS: atom_id res chain seq x y z
N MET A 1 -5.00 8.87 -9.10
CA MET A 1 -4.26 8.29 -7.96
C MET A 1 -3.36 7.17 -8.49
N LEU A 2 -2.15 7.52 -8.97
CA LEU A 2 -1.21 6.59 -9.63
C LEU A 2 -0.16 6.01 -8.67
N GLY A 3 0.01 6.58 -7.47
CA GLY A 3 1.18 6.38 -6.61
C GLY A 3 1.40 4.95 -6.09
N ILE A 4 0.34 4.24 -5.70
CA ILE A 4 0.49 2.86 -5.21
C ILE A 4 0.97 1.88 -6.30
N ARG A 5 0.69 2.16 -7.58
CA ARG A 5 1.13 1.32 -8.69
C ARG A 5 2.60 1.59 -9.08
N MET A 6 3.22 2.65 -8.56
CA MET A 6 4.61 3.00 -8.88
C MET A 6 5.58 2.15 -8.07
N ARG A 7 6.68 1.75 -8.70
CA ARG A 7 7.74 0.90 -8.12
C ARG A 7 8.39 1.52 -6.87
N GLU A 8 8.24 2.82 -6.72
CA GLU A 8 8.79 3.66 -5.65
C GLU A 8 7.98 3.59 -4.35
N GLY A 9 6.79 2.99 -4.38
CA GLY A 9 5.89 2.89 -3.23
C GLY A 9 5.21 4.21 -2.85
N LEU A 10 4.43 4.15 -1.78
CA LEU A 10 3.72 5.27 -1.21
C LEU A 10 4.36 5.71 0.10
N GLU A 11 4.69 6.98 0.23
CA GLU A 11 5.17 7.59 1.48
C GLU A 11 4.18 7.36 2.62
N ILE A 12 4.64 6.81 3.74
CA ILE A 12 3.82 6.68 4.96
C ILE A 12 3.40 8.06 5.47
N SER A 13 4.26 9.06 5.29
CA SER A 13 3.99 10.45 5.64
C SER A 13 2.81 11.06 4.86
N ALA A 14 2.48 10.52 3.69
CA ALA A 14 1.38 10.96 2.84
C ALA A 14 0.05 10.23 3.13
N LEU A 15 0.07 9.25 4.04
CA LEU A 15 -1.08 8.45 4.43
C LEU A 15 -1.73 8.98 5.69
N SER A 16 -3.06 8.89 5.76
CA SER A 16 -3.78 9.09 7.02
C SER A 16 -3.67 7.84 7.90
N SER A 17 -3.88 8.01 9.21
CA SER A 17 -3.86 6.90 10.18
C SER A 17 -4.80 5.76 9.78
N ALA A 18 -6.00 6.09 9.28
CA ALA A 18 -6.97 5.10 8.81
C ALA A 18 -6.48 4.31 7.58
N GLN A 19 -5.69 4.93 6.70
CA GLN A 19 -5.09 4.24 5.55
C GLN A 19 -3.95 3.33 5.97
N ILE A 20 -3.13 3.77 6.95
CA ILE A 20 -2.05 2.96 7.53
C ILE A 20 -2.63 1.70 8.17
N ASP A 21 -3.69 1.82 8.97
CA ASP A 21 -4.34 0.67 9.61
C ASP A 21 -4.90 -0.33 8.57
N ARG A 22 -5.49 0.16 7.47
CA ARG A 22 -5.95 -0.72 6.39
C ARG A 22 -4.77 -1.40 5.68
N LEU A 23 -3.68 -0.70 5.44
CA LEU A 23 -2.47 -1.25 4.81
C LEU A 23 -1.76 -2.26 5.71
N ALA A 24 -1.82 -2.13 7.04
CA ALA A 24 -1.23 -3.10 7.97
C ALA A 24 -1.79 -4.52 7.76
N ASN A 25 -3.11 -4.64 7.54
CA ASN A 25 -3.74 -5.93 7.24
C ASN A 25 -3.20 -6.57 5.95
N TYR A 26 -2.85 -5.77 4.96
CA TYR A 26 -2.29 -6.24 3.69
C TYR A 26 -0.80 -6.61 3.82
N ALA A 27 -0.07 -5.95 4.72
CA ALA A 27 1.30 -6.32 5.06
C ALA A 27 1.37 -7.70 5.72
N GLU A 28 0.43 -8.01 6.63
CA GLU A 28 0.35 -9.35 7.25
C GLU A 28 0.17 -10.49 6.24
N ASN A 29 -0.46 -10.18 5.09
CA ASN A 29 -0.70 -11.15 4.02
C ASN A 29 0.39 -11.14 2.93
N ALA A 30 1.55 -10.51 3.19
CA ALA A 30 2.67 -10.40 2.26
C ALA A 30 2.34 -9.71 0.91
N TYR A 31 1.31 -8.86 0.88
CA TYR A 31 0.98 -8.05 -0.29
C TYR A 31 1.73 -6.71 -0.31
N LEU A 32 2.23 -6.28 0.85
CA LEU A 32 2.96 -5.03 1.01
C LEU A 32 4.25 -5.28 1.79
N GLU A 33 5.26 -4.50 1.47
CA GLU A 33 6.49 -4.38 2.24
C GLU A 33 6.67 -2.92 2.64
N ILE A 34 7.19 -2.70 3.85
CA ILE A 34 7.55 -1.37 4.32
C ILE A 34 9.06 -1.25 4.22
N THR A 35 9.54 -0.29 3.43
CA THR A 35 10.97 -0.04 3.22
C THR A 35 11.19 1.46 3.15
N ASP A 36 12.19 1.99 3.83
CA ASP A 36 12.56 3.41 3.81
C ASP A 36 11.37 4.37 4.04
N ASN A 37 10.51 4.05 5.02
CA ASN A 37 9.31 4.82 5.34
C ASN A 37 8.28 4.90 4.19
N ARG A 38 8.31 3.91 3.29
CA ARG A 38 7.41 3.77 2.15
C ARG A 38 6.76 2.41 2.14
N VAL A 39 5.52 2.38 1.71
CA VAL A 39 4.73 1.18 1.48
C VAL A 39 4.86 0.78 0.02
N VAL A 40 5.46 -0.37 -0.25
CA VAL A 40 5.69 -0.89 -1.60
C VAL A 40 4.87 -2.15 -1.79
N LEU A 41 4.22 -2.29 -2.95
CA LEU A 41 3.52 -3.53 -3.30
C LEU A 41 4.53 -4.64 -3.67
N THR A 42 4.34 -5.81 -3.09
CA THR A 42 5.05 -7.03 -3.51
C THR A 42 4.58 -7.45 -4.92
N PRO A 43 5.30 -8.36 -5.60
CA PRO A 43 4.81 -8.93 -6.86
C PRO A 43 3.39 -9.48 -6.76
N THR A 44 3.05 -10.16 -5.66
CA THR A 44 1.72 -10.69 -5.40
C THR A 44 0.71 -9.59 -5.09
N GLY A 45 1.08 -8.60 -4.28
CA GLY A 45 0.20 -7.45 -3.98
C GLY A 45 -0.16 -6.63 -5.21
N ARG A 46 0.74 -6.55 -6.20
CA ARG A 46 0.47 -5.89 -7.48
C ARG A 46 -0.70 -6.52 -8.26
N LEU A 47 -0.96 -7.82 -8.09
CA LEU A 47 -2.10 -8.48 -8.74
C LEU A 47 -3.45 -7.96 -8.25
N ILE A 48 -3.49 -7.43 -7.01
CA ILE A 48 -4.69 -6.90 -6.36
C ILE A 48 -4.56 -5.40 -6.04
N ALA A 49 -3.60 -4.71 -6.67
CA ALA A 49 -3.30 -3.30 -6.41
C ALA A 49 -4.56 -2.42 -6.46
N ASP A 50 -5.41 -2.66 -7.45
CA ASP A 50 -6.63 -1.89 -7.68
C ASP A 50 -7.64 -2.03 -6.54
N ARG A 51 -7.72 -3.23 -5.95
CA ARG A 51 -8.54 -3.47 -4.76
C ARG A 51 -7.98 -2.73 -3.55
N ILE A 52 -6.66 -2.83 -3.31
CA ILE A 52 -5.99 -2.16 -2.19
C ILE A 52 -6.19 -0.64 -2.29
N VAL A 53 -5.94 -0.05 -3.47
CA VAL A 53 -6.13 1.39 -3.72
C VAL A 53 -7.58 1.80 -3.44
N ARG A 54 -8.54 1.03 -3.97
CA ARG A 54 -9.96 1.33 -3.76
C ARG A 54 -10.33 1.27 -2.29
N GLU A 55 -9.85 0.27 -1.56
CA GLU A 55 -10.12 0.15 -0.14
C GLU A 55 -9.48 1.27 0.67
N ILE A 56 -8.30 1.79 0.36
CA ILE A 56 -7.72 2.88 1.16
C ILE A 56 -8.21 4.28 0.76
N THR A 57 -8.94 4.41 -0.34
CA THR A 57 -9.47 5.70 -0.82
C THR A 57 -10.89 5.98 -0.29
N ILE A 58 -11.57 4.95 0.20
CA ILE A 58 -12.96 5.03 0.73
C ILE A 58 -12.98 5.45 2.20
#